data_AF-V9NGE6-F1
#
_entry.id   AF-V9NGE6-F1
#
_cell.length_a   1.000
_cell.length_b   1.000
_cell.length_c   1.000
_cell.angle_alpha   90.00
_cell.angle_beta   90.00
_cell.angle_gamma   90.00
#
_symmetry.space_group_name_H-M   'P 1'
#
loop_
_entity.id
_entity.type
_entity.pdbx_description
1 polymer ?
#
loop_
_entity_poly.entity_id
_entity_poly.type
_entity_poly.pdbx_seq_one_letter_code
_entity_poly.pdbx_strand_id
1 'polypeptide(L)'
;DFNKDLINFFIVLQQTPTGLCSIFTNSFVSLYNNLENDEAKKKFYYDVRSDFNLNLGVFNLEQSARFLFLNKTSFGGLFRVNSKGFFNVPFGHRKKPKFPKENLLLEVHKLIKNVHFSHQKFNHQIALQKGDFFYLDP
;
A
#
# COMPACT_ATOMS: atom_id res chain seq x y z
N ASP A 1 10.23 -7.89 5.49
CA ASP A 1 10.20 -7.57 4.04
C ASP A 1 11.21 -6.47 3.75
N PHE A 2 11.74 -6.39 2.53
CA PHE A 2 12.64 -5.31 2.13
C PHE A 2 11.90 -4.03 1.69
N ASN A 3 10.65 -4.15 1.26
CA ASN A 3 9.81 -3.02 0.90
C ASN A 3 9.31 -2.28 2.15
N LYS A 4 9.94 -1.14 2.46
CA LYS A 4 9.56 -0.30 3.60
C LYS A 4 8.12 0.21 3.51
N ASP A 5 7.62 0.55 2.32
CA ASP A 5 6.25 1.06 2.16
C ASP A 5 5.20 -0.02 2.47
N LEU A 6 5.49 -1.27 2.12
CA LEU A 6 4.65 -2.42 2.47
C LEU A 6 4.59 -2.64 3.99
N ILE A 7 5.75 -2.62 4.65
CA ILE A 7 5.84 -2.75 6.11
C ILE A 7 5.09 -1.61 6.80
N ASN A 8 5.33 -0.37 6.35
CA ASN A 8 4.65 0.82 6.86
C ASN A 8 3.12 0.70 6.70
N PHE A 9 2.64 0.29 5.54
CA PHE A 9 1.21 0.08 5.29
C PHE A 9 0.59 -0.89 6.29
N PHE A 10 1.23 -2.04 6.54
CA PHE A 10 0.72 -3.02 7.49
C PHE A 10 0.74 -2.51 8.94
N ILE A 11 1.78 -1.78 9.35
CA ILE A 11 1.82 -1.17 10.68
C ILE A 11 0.68 -0.13 10.83
N VAL A 12 0.44 0.71 9.82
CA VAL A 12 -0.67 1.68 9.84
C VAL A 12 -2.03 0.97 9.90
N LEU A 13 -2.22 -0.10 9.13
CA LEU A 13 -3.43 -0.92 9.17
C LEU A 13 -3.61 -1.61 10.53
N GLN A 14 -2.52 -2.04 11.16
CA GLN A 14 -2.53 -2.63 12.50
C GLN A 14 -2.89 -1.59 13.57
N GLN A 15 -2.35 -0.37 13.50
CA GLN A 15 -2.49 0.63 14.56
C GLN A 15 -3.73 1.51 14.41
N THR A 16 -4.10 1.86 13.18
CA THR A 16 -5.10 2.90 12.86
C THR A 16 -6.04 2.50 11.71
N PRO A 17 -6.71 1.33 11.79
CA PRO A 17 -7.45 0.78 10.67
C PRO A 17 -8.60 1.67 10.19
N THR A 18 -9.40 2.24 11.10
CA THR A 18 -10.53 3.10 10.77
C THR A 18 -10.09 4.40 10.09
N GLY A 19 -9.00 5.00 10.57
CA GLY A 19 -8.42 6.19 9.94
C GLY A 19 -7.95 5.91 8.52
N LEU A 20 -7.29 4.76 8.31
CA LEU A 20 -6.83 4.34 6.98
C LEU A 20 -8.02 4.08 6.04
N CYS A 21 -9.05 3.36 6.52
CA CYS A 21 -10.25 3.08 5.74
C CYS A 21 -10.99 4.36 5.34
N SER A 22 -11.08 5.34 6.26
CA SER A 22 -11.71 6.63 6.01
C SER A 22 -10.98 7.40 4.91
N ILE A 23 -9.67 7.62 5.04
CA ILE A 23 -8.89 8.36 4.02
C ILE A 23 -8.91 7.62 2.67
N PHE A 24 -8.71 6.30 2.69
CA PHE A 24 -8.70 5.51 1.46
C PHE A 24 -10.05 5.58 0.74
N THR A 25 -11.16 5.36 1.45
CA THR A 25 -12.49 5.27 0.85
C THR A 25 -13.05 6.66 0.52
N ASN A 26 -13.05 7.57 1.50
CA ASN A 26 -13.74 8.86 1.40
C ASN A 26 -12.94 9.90 0.63
N SER A 27 -11.62 9.77 0.53
CA SER A 27 -10.78 10.66 -0.26
C SER A 27 -10.39 10.00 -1.58
N PHE A 28 -9.49 9.01 -1.58
CA PHE A 28 -8.90 8.51 -2.83
C PHE A 28 -9.91 7.76 -3.72
N VAL A 29 -10.66 6.80 -3.16
CA VAL A 29 -11.61 5.99 -3.93
C VAL A 29 -12.81 6.81 -4.36
N SER A 30 -13.39 7.61 -3.47
CA SER A 30 -14.53 8.49 -3.77
C SER A 30 -14.19 9.49 -4.89
N LEU A 31 -13.10 10.24 -4.75
CA LEU A 31 -12.65 11.18 -5.79
C LEU A 31 -12.43 10.45 -7.11
N TYR A 32 -11.67 9.35 -7.11
CA TYR A 32 -11.39 8.59 -8.32
C TYR A 32 -12.65 8.07 -9.02
N ASN A 33 -13.64 7.58 -8.27
CA ASN A 33 -14.87 7.05 -8.84
C ASN A 33 -15.78 8.13 -9.44
N ASN A 34 -15.72 9.36 -8.90
CA ASN A 34 -16.50 10.50 -9.38
C ASN A 34 -15.90 11.20 -10.61
N LEU A 35 -14.69 10.82 -11.04
CA LEU A 35 -14.08 11.36 -12.25
C LEU A 35 -14.81 10.85 -13.51
N GLU A 36 -15.11 11.80 -14.40
CA GLU A 36 -16.02 11.62 -15.54
C GLU A 36 -15.51 10.62 -16.59
N ASN A 37 -14.20 10.55 -16.80
CA ASN A 37 -13.60 9.77 -17.88
C ASN A 37 -12.21 9.21 -17.51
N ASP A 38 -11.69 8.35 -18.39
CA ASP A 38 -10.41 7.65 -18.19
C ASP A 38 -9.22 8.62 -18.15
N GLU A 39 -9.26 9.73 -18.91
CA GLU A 39 -8.16 10.71 -18.91
C GLU A 39 -8.12 11.49 -17.60
N ALA A 40 -9.27 11.87 -17.03
CA ALA A 40 -9.35 12.48 -15.71
C ALA A 40 -8.84 11.52 -14.61
N LYS A 41 -9.20 10.23 -14.69
CA LYS A 41 -8.72 9.18 -13.78
C LYS A 41 -7.22 8.95 -13.89
N LYS A 42 -6.69 8.95 -15.11
CA LYS A 42 -5.27 8.85 -15.41
C LYS A 42 -4.51 10.05 -14.86
N LYS A 43 -5.02 11.27 -15.02
CA LYS A 43 -4.44 12.48 -14.42
C LYS A 43 -4.38 12.36 -12.90
N PHE A 44 -5.50 12.04 -12.25
CA PHE A 44 -5.56 11.86 -10.80
C PHE A 44 -4.58 10.79 -10.31
N TYR A 45 -4.48 9.67 -11.02
CA TYR A 45 -3.48 8.63 -10.72
C TYR A 45 -2.04 9.18 -10.73
N TYR A 46 -1.68 9.98 -11.73
CA TYR A 46 -0.34 10.55 -11.81
C TYR A 46 -0.09 11.64 -10.78
N ASP A 47 -1.10 12.42 -10.40
CA ASP A 47 -1.02 13.38 -9.29
C ASP A 47 -0.74 12.62 -7.97
N VAL A 48 -1.52 11.58 -7.67
CA VAL A 48 -1.30 10.72 -6.48
C VAL A 48 0.08 10.04 -6.51
N ARG A 49 0.54 9.61 -7.68
CA ARG A 49 1.88 9.02 -7.85
C ARG A 49 2.98 10.05 -7.59
N SER A 50 2.80 11.28 -8.04
CA SER A 50 3.74 12.38 -7.78
C SER A 50 3.84 12.63 -6.28
N ASP A 51 2.70 12.79 -5.60
CA ASP A 51 2.66 13.01 -4.15
C ASP A 51 3.28 11.86 -3.37
N PHE A 52 3.01 10.61 -3.77
CA PHE A 52 3.62 9.43 -3.15
C PHE A 52 5.14 9.48 -3.25
N ASN A 53 5.68 9.85 -4.41
CA ASN A 53 7.12 9.96 -4.65
C ASN A 53 7.76 11.19 -3.98
N LEU A 54 7.01 12.27 -3.75
CA LEU A 54 7.49 13.43 -2.97
C LEU A 54 7.61 13.11 -1.47
N ASN A 55 6.81 12.16 -0.99
CA ASN A 55 6.73 11.77 0.42
C ASN A 55 7.36 10.39 0.68
N LEU A 56 8.39 10.00 -0.08
CA LEU A 56 9.04 8.70 0.09
C LEU A 56 9.50 8.49 1.54
N GLY A 57 9.16 7.34 2.10
CA GLY A 57 9.56 6.95 3.45
C GLY A 57 8.81 7.66 4.58
N VAL A 58 7.88 8.57 4.29
CA VAL A 58 6.98 9.17 5.27
C VAL A 58 6.06 8.09 5.82
N PHE A 59 6.00 8.01 7.14
CA PHE A 59 5.17 7.02 7.85
C PHE A 59 3.91 7.70 8.39
N ASN A 60 2.83 7.68 7.60
CA ASN A 60 1.53 8.20 8.02
C ASN A 60 0.37 7.50 7.29
N LEU A 61 -0.85 7.85 7.71
CA LEU A 61 -2.10 7.33 7.13
C LEU A 61 -2.23 7.64 5.64
N GLU A 62 -1.91 8.87 5.24
CA GLU A 62 -2.12 9.33 3.88
C GLU A 62 -1.20 8.61 2.89
N GLN A 63 0.08 8.43 3.25
CA GLN A 63 1.06 7.69 2.46
C GLN A 63 0.66 6.22 2.31
N SER A 64 0.11 5.61 3.37
CA SER A 64 -0.41 4.23 3.33
C SER A 64 -1.65 4.11 2.45
N ALA A 65 -2.53 5.11 2.46
CA ALA A 65 -3.68 5.18 1.56
C ALA A 65 -3.26 5.37 0.09
N ARG A 66 -2.27 6.24 -0.17
CA ARG A 66 -1.65 6.40 -1.51
C ARG A 66 -1.05 5.08 -2.00
N PHE A 67 -0.29 4.39 -1.16
CA PHE A 67 0.30 3.08 -1.47
C PHE A 67 -0.77 2.06 -1.94
N LEU A 68 -1.84 1.90 -1.16
CA LEU A 68 -2.93 1.00 -1.50
C LEU A 68 -3.68 1.42 -2.76
N PHE A 69 -3.97 2.71 -2.91
CA PHE A 69 -4.63 3.26 -4.09
C PHE A 69 -3.80 3.00 -5.35
N LEU A 70 -2.50 3.30 -5.32
CA LEU A 70 -1.59 3.05 -6.43
C LEU A 70 -1.54 1.56 -6.75
N ASN A 71 -1.43 0.67 -5.76
CA ASN A 71 -1.44 -0.77 -6.01
C ASN A 71 -2.72 -1.22 -6.77
N LYS A 72 -3.91 -0.72 -6.36
CA LYS A 72 -5.17 -1.13 -7.00
C LYS A 72 -5.42 -0.51 -8.37
N THR A 73 -4.81 0.63 -8.68
CA THR A 73 -5.03 1.37 -9.94
C THR A 73 -3.91 1.24 -10.95
N SER A 74 -2.72 0.77 -10.55
CA SER A 74 -1.56 0.59 -11.42
C SER A 74 -1.69 -0.62 -12.35
N PHE A 75 -1.00 -0.57 -13.48
CA PHE A 75 -0.90 -1.68 -14.44
C PHE A 75 -0.45 -2.97 -13.73
N GLY A 76 -1.19 -4.07 -13.97
CA GLY A 76 -0.91 -5.38 -13.36
C GLY A 76 -1.04 -5.45 -11.83
N GLY A 77 -1.34 -4.35 -11.14
CA GLY A 77 -1.26 -4.30 -9.67
C GLY A 77 0.16 -4.41 -9.16
N LEU A 78 1.14 -4.08 -10.01
CA LEU A 78 2.56 -4.19 -9.71
C LEU A 78 2.98 -3.13 -8.70
N PHE A 79 4.02 -3.45 -7.94
CA PHE A 79 4.81 -2.47 -7.22
C PHE A 79 6.22 -2.46 -7.79
N ARG A 80 6.65 -1.33 -8.36
CA ARG A 80 7.98 -1.18 -8.95
C ARG A 80 8.50 0.22 -8.70
N VAL A 81 9.75 0.29 -8.27
CA VAL A 81 10.49 1.53 -8.07
C VAL A 81 11.69 1.59 -9.02
N ASN A 82 12.14 2.80 -9.36
CA ASN A 82 13.40 2.99 -10.08
C ASN A 82 14.60 2.98 -9.12
N SER A 83 15.82 3.20 -9.65
CA SER A 83 17.06 3.26 -8.86
C SER A 83 17.08 4.38 -7.81
N LYS A 84 16.21 5.39 -7.93
CA LYS A 84 16.04 6.47 -6.96
C LYS A 84 14.95 6.17 -5.91
N GLY A 85 14.33 4.99 -5.96
CA GLY A 85 13.23 4.61 -5.06
C GLY A 85 11.86 5.14 -5.49
N PHE A 86 11.74 5.86 -6.61
CA PHE A 86 10.45 6.40 -7.05
C PHE A 86 9.60 5.32 -7.70
N PHE A 87 8.36 5.20 -7.23
CA PHE A 87 7.33 4.36 -7.84
C PHE A 87 7.07 4.80 -9.29
N ASN A 88 7.18 3.86 -10.23
CA ASN A 88 7.18 4.14 -11.66
C ASN A 88 6.26 3.23 -12.50
N VAL A 89 5.27 2.60 -11.87
CA VAL A 89 4.27 1.82 -12.61
C VAL A 89 3.32 2.79 -13.33
N PRO A 90 2.90 2.51 -14.58
CA PRO A 90 1.92 3.33 -15.27
C PRO A 90 0.49 3.05 -14.79
N PHE A 91 -0.43 3.95 -15.14
CA PHE A 91 -1.86 3.79 -14.91
C PHE A 91 -2.39 2.51 -15.58
N GLY A 92 -3.25 1.77 -14.88
CA GLY A 92 -3.68 0.44 -15.31
C GLY A 92 -4.88 0.37 -16.25
N HIS A 93 -5.53 1.51 -16.57
CA HIS A 93 -6.70 1.59 -17.47
C HIS A 93 -7.84 0.61 -17.14
N ARG A 94 -8.02 0.29 -15.85
CA ARG A 94 -9.10 -0.60 -15.40
C ARG A 94 -10.41 0.18 -15.34
N LYS A 95 -11.41 -0.26 -16.13
CA LYS A 95 -12.77 0.31 -16.10
C LYS A 95 -13.34 0.41 -14.67
N LYS A 96 -13.10 -0.61 -13.84
CA LYS A 96 -13.48 -0.66 -12.42
C LYS A 96 -12.40 -1.36 -11.59
N PRO A 97 -11.47 -0.62 -10.96
CA PRO A 97 -10.54 -1.21 -10.00
C PRO A 97 -11.31 -1.87 -8.85
N LYS A 98 -10.88 -3.07 -8.44
CA LYS A 98 -11.43 -3.73 -7.24
C LYS A 98 -10.74 -3.19 -6.00
N PHE A 99 -11.28 -2.11 -5.45
CA PHE A 99 -10.83 -1.57 -4.17
C PHE A 99 -11.27 -2.50 -3.02
N PRO A 100 -10.40 -2.77 -2.03
CA PRO A 100 -10.81 -3.52 -0.84
C PRO A 100 -11.89 -2.76 -0.10
N LYS A 101 -12.92 -3.47 0.34
CA LYS A 101 -13.95 -2.91 1.22
C LYS A 101 -13.39 -2.72 2.63
N GLU A 102 -13.99 -1.82 3.37
CA GLU A 102 -13.62 -1.55 4.77
C GLU A 102 -13.66 -2.82 5.63
N ASN A 103 -14.68 -3.67 5.49
CA ASN A 103 -14.78 -4.91 6.27
C ASN A 103 -13.57 -5.83 6.06
N LEU A 104 -13.04 -5.93 4.84
CA LEU A 104 -11.84 -6.73 4.55
C LEU A 104 -10.62 -6.16 5.27
N LEU A 105 -10.44 -4.84 5.26
CA LEU A 105 -9.33 -4.19 5.96
C LEU A 105 -9.43 -4.39 7.48
N LEU A 106 -10.65 -4.31 8.04
CA LEU A 106 -10.89 -4.57 9.46
C LEU A 106 -10.67 -6.04 9.84
N GLU A 107 -11.01 -6.99 8.96
CA GLU A 107 -10.68 -8.40 9.13
C GLU A 107 -9.17 -8.63 9.14
N VAL A 108 -8.44 -8.07 8.17
CA VAL A 108 -6.97 -8.13 8.13
C VAL A 108 -6.36 -7.52 9.38
N HIS A 109 -6.84 -6.36 9.82
CA HIS A 109 -6.41 -5.73 11.07
C HIS A 109 -6.50 -6.69 12.28
N LYS A 110 -7.61 -7.43 12.41
CA LYS A 110 -7.78 -8.42 13.48
C LYS A 110 -6.75 -9.55 13.39
N LEU A 111 -6.49 -10.06 12.18
CA LEU A 111 -5.52 -11.13 11.93
C LEU A 111 -4.09 -10.72 12.26
N ILE A 112 -3.73 -9.46 11.97
CA ILE A 112 -2.37 -8.98 12.15
C ILE A 112 -2.11 -8.35 13.51
N LYS A 113 -3.08 -8.33 14.44
CA LYS A 113 -2.96 -7.58 15.71
C LYS A 113 -1.71 -7.93 16.54
N ASN A 114 -1.28 -9.18 16.51
CA ASN A 114 -0.11 -9.68 17.26
C ASN A 114 1.11 -9.96 16.36
N VAL A 115 1.13 -9.41 15.14
CA VAL A 115 2.23 -9.60 14.20
C VAL A 115 3.26 -8.49 14.38
N HIS A 116 4.53 -8.88 14.49
CA HIS A 116 5.64 -7.92 14.42
C HIS A 116 6.11 -7.76 12.97
N PHE A 117 5.98 -6.56 12.43
CA PHE A 117 6.44 -6.24 11.07
C PHE A 117 7.82 -5.59 11.12
N SER A 118 8.76 -6.13 10.33
CA SER A 118 10.12 -5.59 10.24
C SER A 118 10.54 -5.33 8.79
N HIS A 119 11.16 -4.16 8.58
CA HIS A 119 11.85 -3.81 7.34
C HIS A 119 13.32 -4.22 7.46
N GLN A 120 13.69 -5.32 6.82
CA GLN A 120 15.04 -5.88 6.87
C GLN A 120 15.40 -6.56 5.55
N LYS A 121 16.69 -6.58 5.23
CA LYS A 121 17.23 -7.40 4.14
C LYS A 121 17.19 -8.87 4.53
N PHE A 122 17.00 -9.76 3.55
CA PHE A 122 16.94 -11.21 3.79
C PHE A 122 18.22 -11.77 4.42
N ASN A 123 19.37 -11.13 4.18
CA ASN A 123 20.66 -11.55 4.71
C ASN A 123 20.92 -11.12 6.16
N HIS A 124 19.93 -10.51 6.80
CA HIS A 124 19.99 -10.22 8.23
C HIS A 124 19.88 -11.54 9.01
N GLN A 125 20.75 -11.74 10.00
CA GLN A 125 20.66 -12.90 10.87
C GLN A 125 19.38 -12.81 11.69
N ILE A 126 18.46 -13.74 11.46
CA ILE A 126 17.25 -13.88 12.27
C ILE A 126 17.63 -14.79 13.42
N ALA A 127 17.60 -14.24 14.64
CA ALA A 127 17.85 -15.00 15.85
C ALA A 127 16.66 -15.93 16.11
N LEU A 128 16.76 -17.18 15.64
CA LEU A 128 15.75 -18.20 15.86
C LEU A 128 15.96 -18.89 17.21
N GLN A 129 14.86 -19.17 17.89
CA GLN A 129 14.82 -19.93 19.12
C GLN A 129 14.33 -21.36 18.86
N LYS A 130 14.61 -22.28 19.79
CA LYS A 130 14.08 -23.64 19.73
C LYS A 130 12.55 -23.59 19.76
N GLY A 131 11.92 -24.13 18.72
CA GLY A 131 10.46 -24.15 18.57
C GLY A 131 9.94 -23.18 17.52
N ASP A 132 10.77 -22.28 17.00
CA ASP A 132 10.38 -21.40 15.89
C ASP A 132 10.25 -22.20 14.59
N PHE A 133 9.27 -21.82 13.76
CA PHE A 133 9.14 -22.28 12.39
C PHE A 133 9.44 -21.11 11.44
N PHE A 134 10.27 -21.35 10.43
CA PHE A 134 10.74 -20.32 9.52
C PHE A 134 10.37 -20.66 8.07
N TYR A 135 9.64 -19.74 7.42
CA TYR A 135 9.19 -19.86 6.03
C TYR A 135 9.80 -18.75 5.18
N LEU A 136 10.34 -19.13 4.02
CA LEU A 136 11.00 -18.24 3.07
C LEU A 136 10.37 -18.39 1.69
N ASP A 137 9.94 -17.27 1.12
CA ASP A 137 9.37 -17.15 -0.24
C ASP A 137 10.14 -16.03 -0.98
N PRO A 138 11.35 -16.31 -1.49
CA PRO A 138 12.25 -15.30 -2.08
C PRO A 138 11.89 -14.86 -3.50
#